data_AF-N6YZ09-F1
#
_entry.id   AF-N6YZ09-F1
#
_cell.length_a   1.000
_cell.length_b   1.000
_cell.length_c   1.000
_cell.angle_alpha   90.00
_cell.angle_beta   90.00
_cell.angle_gamma   90.00
#
_symmetry.space_group_name_H-M   'P 1'
#
loop_
_entity.id
_entity.type
_entity.pdbx_description
1 polymer ?
#
loop_
_entity_poly.entity_id
_entity_poly.type
_entity_poly.pdbx_seq_one_letter_code
_entity_poly.pdbx_strand_id
1 'polypeptide(L)'
;MTTPEPLLARARALQLHGVVSHWAECAQAPWIAPLIEWEETERARRSLERRLRCAHIGRFKPLADFDWRWPEQCDQAAIAELMT
;
A
#
# COMPACT_ATOMS: atom_id res chain seq x y z
N MET A 1 -9.49 -7.98 -20.78
CA MET A 1 -10.37 -8.99 -20.14
C MET A 1 -9.54 -9.74 -19.13
N THR A 2 -9.60 -9.30 -17.87
CA THR A 2 -8.78 -9.86 -16.80
C THR A 2 -9.37 -11.20 -16.41
N THR A 3 -8.59 -12.24 -16.60
CA THR A 3 -8.90 -13.66 -16.37
C THR A 3 -9.56 -13.86 -14.98
N PRO A 4 -10.48 -14.83 -14.76
CA PRO A 4 -11.09 -15.09 -13.46
C PRO A 4 -10.15 -15.71 -12.41
N GLU A 5 -9.15 -16.49 -12.86
CA GLU A 5 -8.13 -17.15 -12.04
C GLU A 5 -7.36 -16.21 -11.08
N PRO A 6 -6.91 -14.99 -11.48
CA PRO A 6 -6.24 -14.05 -10.59
C PRO A 6 -7.12 -13.53 -9.45
N LEU A 7 -8.45 -13.46 -9.59
CA LEU A 7 -9.30 -12.95 -8.50
C LEU A 7 -9.39 -13.95 -7.34
N LEU A 8 -9.48 -15.25 -7.63
CA LEU A 8 -9.46 -16.28 -6.57
C LEU A 8 -8.11 -16.28 -5.83
N ALA A 9 -7.01 -16.11 -6.55
CA ALA A 9 -5.68 -16.00 -5.94
C ALA A 9 -5.58 -14.78 -5.01
N ARG A 10 -6.12 -13.62 -5.43
CA ARG A 10 -6.21 -12.41 -4.60
C ARG A 10 -7.07 -12.62 -3.36
N ALA A 11 -8.26 -13.22 -3.52
CA ALA A 11 -9.13 -13.55 -2.39
C ALA A 11 -8.46 -14.50 -1.37
N ARG A 12 -7.68 -15.48 -1.85
CA ARG A 12 -6.87 -16.36 -0.99
C ARG A 12 -5.76 -15.61 -0.26
N ALA A 13 -5.04 -14.70 -0.94
CA ALA A 13 -4.02 -13.86 -0.31
C ALA A 13 -4.62 -12.91 0.76
N LEU A 14 -5.86 -12.47 0.55
CA LEU A 14 -6.63 -11.69 1.51
C LEU A 14 -7.25 -12.54 2.63
N GLN A 15 -7.17 -13.87 2.56
CA GLN A 15 -7.77 -14.79 3.54
C GLN A 15 -9.28 -14.59 3.71
N LEU A 16 -9.99 -14.26 2.62
CA LEU A 16 -11.45 -14.11 2.60
C LEU A 16 -12.11 -15.51 2.59
N HIS A 17 -11.96 -16.26 3.68
CA HIS A 17 -12.29 -17.69 3.72
C HIS A 17 -13.71 -18.02 3.28
N GLY A 18 -14.72 -17.22 3.68
CA GLY A 18 -16.11 -17.42 3.23
C GLY A 18 -16.27 -17.24 1.72
N VAL A 19 -15.66 -16.19 1.16
CA VAL A 19 -15.66 -15.94 -0.30
C VAL A 19 -14.95 -17.06 -1.05
N VAL A 20 -13.81 -17.53 -0.54
CA VAL A 20 -13.04 -18.62 -1.16
C VAL A 20 -13.81 -19.94 -1.11
N SER A 21 -14.50 -20.25 -0.01
CA SER A 21 -15.31 -21.47 0.12
C SER A 21 -16.53 -21.48 -0.81
N HIS A 22 -17.14 -20.32 -1.05
CA HIS A 22 -18.32 -20.16 -1.91
C HIS A 22 -17.97 -19.58 -3.29
N TRP A 23 -16.72 -19.74 -3.75
CA TRP A 23 -16.23 -19.08 -4.97
C TRP A 23 -17.07 -19.41 -6.20
N ALA A 24 -17.48 -20.66 -6.38
CA ALA A 24 -18.29 -21.08 -7.52
C ALA A 24 -19.64 -20.34 -7.61
N GLU A 25 -20.17 -19.89 -6.48
CA GLU A 25 -21.46 -19.18 -6.38
C GLU A 25 -21.30 -17.67 -6.64
N CYS A 26 -20.16 -17.08 -6.28
CA CYS A 26 -19.96 -15.64 -6.31
C CYS A 26 -18.94 -15.13 -7.34
N ALA A 27 -18.19 -16.02 -8.02
CA ALA A 27 -17.12 -15.64 -8.95
C ALA A 27 -17.57 -14.71 -10.10
N GLN A 28 -18.85 -14.80 -10.49
CA GLN A 28 -19.44 -13.97 -11.55
C GLN A 28 -20.26 -12.80 -11.01
N ALA A 29 -20.39 -12.70 -9.68
CA ALA A 29 -21.17 -11.64 -9.07
C ALA A 29 -20.45 -10.29 -9.32
N PRO A 30 -21.18 -9.23 -9.73
CA PRO A 30 -20.56 -7.96 -10.11
C PRO A 30 -19.84 -7.26 -8.95
N TRP A 31 -20.16 -7.64 -7.70
CA TRP A 31 -19.54 -7.09 -6.49
C TRP A 31 -18.22 -7.77 -6.10
N ILE A 32 -17.86 -8.93 -6.68
CA ILE A 32 -16.72 -9.72 -6.20
C ILE A 32 -15.38 -9.01 -6.45
N ALA A 33 -15.21 -8.43 -7.64
CA ALA A 33 -13.99 -7.73 -7.99
C ALA A 33 -13.84 -6.42 -7.18
N PRO A 34 -14.86 -5.55 -7.07
CA PRO A 34 -14.80 -4.38 -6.19
C PRO A 34 -14.51 -4.73 -4.72
N LEU A 35 -15.15 -5.78 -4.18
CA LEU A 35 -14.90 -6.23 -2.81
C LEU A 35 -13.42 -6.57 -2.58
N ILE A 36 -12.82 -7.37 -3.48
CA ILE A 36 -11.42 -7.75 -3.40
C ILE A 36 -10.51 -6.52 -3.48
N GLU A 37 -10.82 -5.57 -4.36
CA GLU A 37 -10.06 -4.30 -4.49
C GLU A 37 -10.14 -3.43 -3.23
N TRP A 38 -11.30 -3.34 -2.60
CA TRP A 38 -11.47 -2.60 -1.35
C TRP A 38 -10.65 -3.21 -0.21
N GLU A 39 -10.70 -4.53 -0.06
CA GLU A 39 -9.95 -5.25 0.97
C GLU A 39 -8.43 -5.11 0.80
N GLU A 40 -7.92 -5.16 -0.44
CA GLU A 40 -6.50 -4.88 -0.73
C GLU A 40 -6.11 -3.45 -0.36
N THR A 41 -6.92 -2.48 -0.77
CA THR A 41 -6.68 -1.06 -0.51
C THR A 41 -6.69 -0.76 0.98
N GLU A 42 -7.68 -1.26 1.72
CA GLU A 42 -7.78 -1.07 3.15
C GLU A 42 -6.67 -1.78 3.93
N ARG A 43 -6.26 -2.98 3.50
CA ARG A 43 -5.10 -3.67 4.08
C ARG A 43 -3.82 -2.87 3.88
N ALA A 44 -3.60 -2.32 2.68
CA ALA A 44 -2.43 -1.49 2.39
C ALA A 44 -2.43 -0.20 3.23
N ARG A 45 -3.57 0.49 3.29
CA ARG A 45 -3.77 1.71 4.10
C ARG A 45 -3.48 1.44 5.58
N ARG A 46 -4.12 0.43 6.17
CA ARG A 46 -3.92 0.06 7.58
C ARG A 46 -2.49 -0.36 7.89
N SER A 47 -1.83 -1.06 6.96
CA SER A 47 -0.43 -1.44 7.10
C SER A 47 0.48 -0.21 7.11
N LEU A 48 0.23 0.77 6.23
CA LEU A 48 0.94 2.04 6.22
C LEU A 48 0.70 2.84 7.51
N GLU A 49 -0.56 3.02 7.91
CA GLU A 49 -0.91 3.74 9.15
C GLU A 49 -0.27 3.12 10.39
N ARG A 50 -0.27 1.78 10.49
CA ARG A 50 0.40 1.07 11.58
C ARG A 50 1.91 1.33 11.55
N ARG A 51 2.54 1.25 10.38
CA ARG A 51 3.98 1.52 10.24
C ARG A 51 4.31 2.96 10.63
N LEU A 52 3.55 3.93 10.15
CA LEU A 52 3.72 5.35 10.51
C LEU A 52 3.58 5.56 12.01
N ARG A 53 2.56 4.97 12.64
CA ARG A 53 2.37 5.04 14.09
C ARG A 53 3.53 4.41 14.87
N CYS A 54 4.07 3.29 14.41
CA CYS A 54 5.16 2.58 15.07
C CYS A 54 6.55 3.18 14.80
N ALA A 55 6.73 3.90 13.70
CA ALA A 55 8.04 4.38 13.28
C ALA A 55 8.58 5.52 14.16
N HIS A 56 7.76 6.09 15.05
CA HIS A 56 8.10 7.27 15.87
C HIS A 56 8.74 8.40 15.04
N ILE A 57 8.46 8.43 13.73
CA ILE A 57 8.90 9.49 12.84
C ILE A 57 8.15 10.73 13.29
N GLY A 58 8.88 11.66 13.90
CA GLY A 58 8.33 12.95 14.29
C GLY A 58 7.90 13.76 13.08
N ARG A 59 7.58 15.05 13.27
CA ARG A 59 7.40 15.93 12.11
C ARG A 59 8.68 15.90 11.28
N PHE A 60 8.51 15.66 9.98
CA PHE A 60 9.57 15.95 9.03
C PHE A 60 9.90 17.43 9.17
N LYS A 61 11.16 17.75 9.45
CA LYS A 61 11.64 19.12 9.29
C LYS A 61 11.47 19.47 7.81
N PRO A 62 10.93 20.65 7.48
CA PRO A 62 11.02 21.17 6.13
C PRO A 62 12.45 21.03 5.62
N LEU A 63 12.63 20.73 4.34
CA LEU A 63 13.96 20.56 3.76
C LEU A 63 14.84 21.82 3.96
N ALA A 64 14.20 23.00 4.04
CA ALA A 64 14.85 24.26 4.37
C ALA A 64 15.50 24.30 5.78
N ASP A 65 14.94 23.54 6.73
CA ASP A 65 15.43 23.44 8.12
C ASP A 65 16.31 22.20 8.34
N PHE A 66 16.59 21.43 7.30
CA PHE A 66 17.42 20.23 7.35
C PHE A 66 18.89 20.63 7.58
N ASP A 67 19.56 20.01 8.56
CA ASP A 67 20.97 20.29 8.83
C ASP A 67 21.85 19.54 7.84
N TRP A 68 22.16 20.19 6.71
CA TRP A 68 23.01 19.66 5.65
C TRP A 68 24.46 19.36 6.06
N ARG A 69 24.88 19.68 7.29
CA ARG A 69 26.16 19.22 7.85
C ARG A 69 26.13 17.73 8.22
N TRP A 70 24.95 17.13 8.23
CA TRP A 70 24.69 15.71 8.35
C TRP A 70 23.74 15.30 7.21
N PRO A 71 23.95 14.21 6.46
CA PRO A 71 24.97 13.17 6.58
C PRO A 71 26.34 13.61 6.07
N GLU A 72 27.41 12.92 6.48
CA GLU A 72 28.78 13.19 6.00
C GLU A 72 28.96 12.95 4.48
N GLN A 73 28.07 12.16 3.87
CA GLN A 73 28.08 11.86 2.44
C GLN A 73 26.65 11.99 1.90
N CYS A 74 26.40 13.07 1.16
CA CYS A 74 25.11 13.33 0.52
C CYS A 74 25.29 14.30 -0.65
N ASP A 75 24.74 13.96 -1.83
CA ASP A 75 24.69 14.88 -2.96
C ASP A 75 23.49 15.82 -2.81
N GLN A 76 23.74 16.99 -2.24
CA GLN A 76 22.71 17.98 -1.94
C GLN A 76 22.14 18.60 -3.23
N ALA A 77 22.97 18.70 -4.28
CA ALA A 77 22.55 19.27 -5.56
C ALA A 77 21.56 18.35 -6.28
N ALA A 78 21.83 17.05 -6.30
CA ALA A 78 20.91 16.06 -6.86
C ALA A 78 19.56 16.05 -6.12
N ILE A 79 19.57 16.21 -4.78
CA ILE A 79 18.33 16.29 -4.00
C ILE A 79 17.54 17.56 -4.30
N ALA A 80 18.22 18.70 -4.47
CA ALA A 80 17.56 19.96 -4.82
C ALA A 80 16.91 19.90 -6.20
N GLU A 81 17.55 19.26 -7.18
CA GLU A 81 17.00 19.08 -8.53
C GLU A 81 15.69 18.28 -8.53
N LEU A 82 15.57 17.26 -7.67
CA LEU A 82 14.35 16.45 -7.53
C LEU A 82 13.15 17.19 -6.90
N MET A 83 13.38 18.37 -6.33
CA MET A 83 12.35 19.17 -5.63
C MET A 83 11.85 20.37 -6.47
N THR A 84 12.28 20.46 -7.73
CA THR A 84 11.87 21.50 -8.70
C THR A 84 10.82 20.96 -9.65
#